data_AF-A0A9Q5NBQ5-F1
#
_entry.id   AF-A0A9Q5NBQ5-F1
#
_cell.length_a   1.000
_cell.length_b   1.000
_cell.length_c   1.000
_cell.angle_alpha   90.00
_cell.angle_beta   90.00
_cell.angle_gamma   90.00
#
_symmetry.space_group_name_H-M   'P 1'
#
loop_
_entity.id
_entity.type
_entity.pdbx_description
1 polymer ?
#
loop_
_entity_poly.entity_id
_entity_poly.type
_entity_poly.pdbx_seq_one_letter_code
_entity_poly.pdbx_strand_id
1 'polypeptide(L)'
;MSSTVFQAGAERIPGGVHILLIATGSVASIKVPLIVADLLKDGYKIGDPILHIELRRWADVVLIAPCSANTLAKMAGGLCDNLATSVLRALAPTTPTYVFPAMNTLMYEHPLTTEHLRIVRDVLHYEVVGPIGKNLACGDIGLGAMTEWKDIVNIVVRRFMLIEK
;
A
#
# COMPACT_ATOMS: atom_id res chain seq x y z
N MET A 1 -19.58 10.82 21.34
CA MET A 1 -19.86 10.78 19.90
C MET A 1 -19.63 9.34 19.48
N SER A 2 -20.62 8.66 18.88
CA SER A 2 -20.50 7.25 18.50
C SER A 2 -19.36 7.11 17.49
N SER A 3 -18.27 6.45 17.86
CA SER A 3 -17.23 6.03 16.92
C SER A 3 -17.87 4.98 16.02
N THR A 4 -18.26 5.39 14.82
CA THR A 4 -18.90 4.49 13.87
C THR A 4 -17.79 3.66 13.23
N VAL A 5 -17.76 2.37 13.54
CA VAL A 5 -16.77 1.43 13.02
C VAL A 5 -16.95 1.28 11.51
N PHE A 6 -15.87 1.36 10.74
CA PHE A 6 -15.89 1.18 9.27
C PHE A 6 -16.41 -0.21 8.89
N GLN A 7 -17.40 -0.25 7.99
CA GLN A 7 -17.95 -1.50 7.45
C GLN A 7 -18.01 -1.43 5.92
N ALA A 8 -17.40 -2.39 5.24
CA ALA A 8 -17.22 -2.36 3.78
C ALA A 8 -18.55 -2.26 3.02
N GLY A 9 -19.60 -2.94 3.50
CA GLY A 9 -20.91 -2.94 2.86
C GLY A 9 -21.64 -1.60 2.93
N ALA A 10 -21.48 -0.86 4.03
CA ALA A 10 -22.12 0.45 4.23
C ALA A 10 -21.39 1.57 3.47
N GLU A 11 -20.08 1.41 3.29
CA GLU A 11 -19.18 2.44 2.74
C GLU A 11 -18.91 2.25 1.23
N ARG A 12 -19.58 1.30 0.57
CA ARG A 12 -19.50 1.10 -0.88
C ARG A 12 -20.53 1.94 -1.63
N ILE A 13 -20.08 2.64 -2.66
CA ILE A 13 -20.93 3.41 -3.57
C ILE A 13 -21.24 2.54 -4.81
N PRO A 14 -22.53 2.26 -5.12
CA PRO A 14 -22.89 1.49 -6.31
C PRO A 14 -22.35 2.12 -7.59
N GLY A 15 -21.67 1.32 -8.41
CA GLY A 15 -21.03 1.79 -9.66
C GLY A 15 -19.75 2.62 -9.46
N GLY A 16 -19.32 2.86 -8.22
CA GLY A 16 -18.03 3.49 -7.92
C GLY A 16 -16.88 2.49 -7.88
N VAL A 17 -15.65 2.96 -8.15
CA VAL A 17 -14.41 2.20 -7.96
C VAL A 17 -13.78 2.61 -6.64
N HIS A 18 -13.52 1.64 -5.77
CA HIS A 18 -13.01 1.85 -4.42
C HIS A 18 -11.49 1.60 -4.39
N ILE A 19 -10.72 2.67 -4.22
CA ILE A 19 -9.26 2.63 -4.26
C ILE A 19 -8.72 2.67 -2.83
N LEU A 20 -8.01 1.62 -2.41
CA LEU A 20 -7.27 1.63 -1.14
C LEU A 20 -5.82 2.05 -1.39
N LEU A 21 -5.48 3.26 -0.95
CA LEU A 21 -4.13 3.79 -1.00
C LEU A 21 -3.40 3.53 0.33
N ILE A 22 -2.31 2.78 0.27
CA ILE A 22 -1.44 2.51 1.41
C ILE A 22 -0.15 3.34 1.25
N ALA A 23 0.09 4.26 2.18
CA ALA A 23 1.32 5.03 2.27
C ALA A 23 2.25 4.46 3.35
N THR A 24 3.51 4.24 3.01
CA THR A 24 4.53 3.71 3.93
C THR A 24 5.81 4.54 3.88
N GLY A 25 6.62 4.55 4.95
CA GLY A 25 7.86 5.31 5.03
C GLY A 25 8.01 6.11 6.34
N SER A 26 9.21 6.66 6.56
CA SER A 26 9.66 7.28 7.82
C SER A 26 8.77 8.45 8.29
N VAL A 27 8.16 9.22 7.38
CA VAL A 27 7.28 10.35 7.72
C VAL A 27 5.87 9.88 8.15
N ALA A 28 5.39 8.73 7.67
CA ALA A 28 4.09 8.16 8.06
C ALA A 28 4.16 7.42 9.40
N SER A 29 5.32 6.82 9.74
CA SER A 29 5.52 6.02 10.96
C SER A 29 5.44 6.79 12.28
N ILE A 30 5.53 8.13 12.27
CA ILE A 30 5.45 8.95 13.49
C ILE A 30 4.02 9.01 14.03
N LYS A 31 3.00 8.92 13.17
CA LYS A 31 1.60 9.01 13.60
C LYS A 31 0.96 7.67 13.95
N VAL A 32 1.54 6.55 13.53
CA VAL A 32 0.96 5.22 13.74
C VAL A 32 0.81 4.86 15.23
N PRO A 33 1.80 5.10 16.11
CA PRO A 33 1.62 4.85 17.55
C PRO A 33 0.55 5.73 18.19
N LEU A 34 0.39 6.98 17.72
CA LEU A 34 -0.64 7.92 18.19
C LEU A 34 -2.05 7.49 17.73
N ILE A 35 -2.17 6.97 16.51
CA ILE A 35 -3.42 6.43 15.97
C ILE A 35 -3.81 5.13 16.70
N VAL A 36 -2.85 4.24 16.98
CA VAL A 36 -3.08 3.01 17.74
C VAL A 36 -3.49 3.32 19.19
N ALA A 37 -2.85 4.31 19.83
CA ALA A 37 -3.22 4.75 21.17
C ALA A 37 -4.64 5.36 21.23
N ASP A 38 -5.10 6.00 20.16
CA ASP A 38 -6.45 6.57 20.09
C ASP A 38 -7.52 5.51 19.73
N LEU A 39 -7.17 4.53 18.88
CA LEU A 39 -8.05 3.41 18.50
C LEU A 39 -8.29 2.40 19.63
N LEU A 40 -7.36 2.26 20.58
CA LEU A 40 -7.50 1.37 21.73
C LEU A 40 -8.33 1.96 22.89
N LYS A 41 -8.86 3.19 22.73
CA LYS A 41 -9.69 3.83 23.76
C LYS A 41 -11.07 3.18 23.93
N ASP A 42 -11.59 2.57 22.87
CA ASP A 42 -12.85 1.81 22.93
C ASP A 42 -12.51 0.32 22.85
N GLY A 43 -12.77 -0.41 23.94
CA GLY A 43 -12.38 -1.82 24.09
C GLY A 43 -12.93 -2.70 22.97
N TYR A 44 -12.04 -3.33 22.21
CA TYR A 44 -12.35 -4.33 21.19
C TYR A 44 -13.24 -5.44 21.77
N LYS A 45 -14.39 -5.69 21.16
CA LYS A 45 -15.26 -6.82 21.49
C LYS A 45 -15.17 -7.88 20.42
N ILE A 46 -15.17 -9.14 20.84
CA ILE A 46 -15.29 -10.28 19.92
C ILE A 46 -16.62 -10.12 19.15
N GLY A 47 -16.53 -9.95 17.84
CA GLY A 47 -17.68 -9.67 16.96
C GLY A 47 -17.63 -8.30 16.28
N ASP A 48 -16.78 -7.38 16.75
CA ASP A 48 -16.58 -6.09 16.08
C ASP A 48 -15.92 -6.29 14.70
N PRO A 49 -16.28 -5.48 13.69
CA PRO A 49 -15.65 -5.53 12.38
C PRO A 49 -14.13 -5.37 12.47
N ILE A 50 -13.39 -6.36 11.96
CA ILE A 50 -11.93 -6.33 11.94
C ILE A 50 -11.49 -5.43 10.78
N LEU A 51 -10.95 -4.24 11.08
CA LEU A 51 -10.68 -3.20 10.10
C LEU A 51 -9.88 -3.68 8.86
N HIS A 52 -8.79 -4.44 9.04
CA HIS A 52 -8.01 -4.91 7.89
C HIS A 52 -8.77 -5.89 6.98
N ILE A 53 -9.74 -6.63 7.55
CA ILE A 53 -10.63 -7.52 6.80
C ILE A 53 -11.71 -6.72 6.06
N GLU A 54 -12.21 -5.65 6.66
CA GLU A 54 -13.19 -4.78 5.99
C GLU A 54 -12.54 -3.99 4.85
N LEU A 55 -11.34 -3.42 5.08
CA LEU A 55 -10.60 -2.71 4.03
C LEU A 55 -10.29 -3.60 2.81
N ARG A 56 -9.87 -4.86 3.04
CA ARG A 56 -9.61 -5.79 1.93
C ARG A 56 -10.88 -6.22 1.18
N ARG A 57 -12.05 -6.19 1.84
CA ARG A 57 -13.36 -6.47 1.21
C ARG A 57 -13.86 -5.26 0.42
N TRP A 58 -13.53 -4.06 0.88
CA TRP A 58 -13.96 -2.81 0.27
C TRP A 58 -13.20 -2.50 -1.02
N ALA A 59 -11.88 -2.72 -1.04
CA ALA A 59 -11.01 -2.31 -2.14
C ALA A 59 -11.23 -3.11 -3.45
N ASP A 60 -11.43 -2.40 -4.57
CA ASP A 60 -11.40 -2.95 -5.93
C ASP A 60 -9.95 -3.01 -6.49
N VAL A 61 -9.07 -2.13 -5.99
CA VAL A 61 -7.64 -2.08 -6.31
C VAL A 61 -6.86 -1.57 -5.10
N VAL A 62 -5.65 -2.10 -4.91
CA VAL A 62 -4.74 -1.69 -3.84
C VAL A 62 -3.47 -1.08 -4.44
N LEU A 63 -3.09 0.11 -3.97
CA LEU A 63 -1.88 0.81 -4.38
C LEU A 63 -0.97 1.03 -3.17
N ILE A 64 0.28 0.58 -3.24
CA ILE A 64 1.31 0.84 -2.24
C ILE A 64 2.27 1.89 -2.79
N ALA A 65 2.02 3.17 -2.48
CA ALA A 65 2.71 4.31 -3.06
C ALA A 65 2.95 5.43 -2.03
N PRO A 66 4.21 5.66 -1.58
CA PRO A 66 5.41 4.86 -1.86
C PRO A 66 5.46 3.56 -1.06
N CYS A 67 6.07 2.53 -1.66
CA CYS A 67 6.49 1.31 -0.98
C CYS A 67 7.95 1.45 -0.51
N SER A 68 8.13 1.56 0.81
CA SER A 68 9.47 1.60 1.42
C SER A 68 10.13 0.22 1.38
N ALA A 69 11.47 0.18 1.45
CA ALA A 69 12.23 -1.08 1.55
C ALA A 69 11.78 -1.96 2.74
N ASN A 70 11.39 -1.35 3.86
CA ASN A 70 10.91 -2.06 5.04
C ASN A 70 9.56 -2.75 4.78
N THR A 71 8.60 -2.05 4.18
CA THR A 71 7.32 -2.66 3.79
C THR A 71 7.53 -3.77 2.78
N LEU A 72 8.40 -3.54 1.80
CA LEU A 72 8.77 -4.53 0.80
C LEU A 72 9.35 -5.81 1.44
N ALA A 73 10.28 -5.66 2.40
CA ALA A 73 10.83 -6.78 3.16
C ALA A 73 9.77 -7.51 3.99
N LYS A 74 8.86 -6.77 4.65
CA LYS A 74 7.76 -7.36 5.41
C LYS A 74 6.80 -8.16 4.55
N MET A 75 6.48 -7.66 3.35
CA MET A 75 5.66 -8.39 2.38
C MET A 75 6.34 -9.68 1.94
N ALA A 76 7.62 -9.60 1.57
CA ALA A 76 8.40 -10.76 1.15
C ALA A 76 8.56 -11.81 2.27
N GLY A 77 8.69 -11.37 3.52
CA GLY A 77 8.76 -12.22 4.71
C GLY A 77 7.42 -12.67 5.27
N GLY A 78 6.29 -12.23 4.70
CA GLY A 78 4.95 -12.59 5.16
C GLY A 78 4.56 -12.04 6.53
N LEU A 79 5.20 -10.95 6.98
CA LEU A 79 4.90 -10.31 8.27
C LEU A 79 3.58 -9.51 8.19
N CYS A 80 2.79 -9.50 9.27
CA CYS A 80 1.50 -8.80 9.39
C CYS A 80 1.39 -8.04 10.74
N ASP A 81 2.40 -7.21 11.02
CA ASP A 81 2.58 -6.51 12.30
C ASP A 81 1.98 -5.10 12.36
N ASN A 82 1.30 -4.65 11.30
CA ASN A 82 0.61 -3.36 11.26
C ASN A 82 -0.58 -3.43 10.30
N LEU A 83 -1.44 -2.40 10.31
CA LEU A 83 -2.66 -2.38 9.51
C LEU A 83 -2.40 -2.68 8.02
N ALA A 84 -1.40 -2.04 7.42
CA ALA A 84 -1.09 -2.20 6.00
C ALA A 84 -0.63 -3.64 5.69
N THR A 85 0.33 -4.17 6.45
CA THR A 85 0.85 -5.52 6.21
C THR A 85 -0.20 -6.60 6.53
N SER A 86 -1.10 -6.37 7.49
CA SER A 86 -2.24 -7.24 7.77
C SER A 86 -3.28 -7.23 6.65
N VAL A 87 -3.60 -6.06 6.07
CA VAL A 87 -4.45 -5.97 4.87
C VAL A 87 -3.82 -6.76 3.74
N LEU A 88 -2.55 -6.48 3.41
CA LEU A 88 -1.84 -7.10 2.30
C LEU A 88 -1.75 -8.62 2.44
N ARG A 89 -1.56 -9.14 3.67
CA ARG A 89 -1.50 -10.58 3.93
C ARG A 89 -2.85 -11.28 3.74
N ALA A 90 -3.94 -10.54 3.90
CA ALA A 90 -5.32 -11.03 3.81
C ALA A 90 -6.01 -10.70 2.47
N LEU A 91 -5.30 -10.10 1.51
CA LEU A 91 -5.83 -9.82 0.18
C LEU A 91 -6.15 -11.10 -0.57
N ALA A 92 -7.23 -11.06 -1.36
CA ALA A 92 -7.51 -12.13 -2.30
C ALA A 92 -6.47 -12.08 -3.44
N PRO A 93 -5.98 -13.23 -3.95
CA PRO A 93 -5.07 -13.25 -5.11
C PRO A 93 -5.66 -12.58 -6.37
N THR A 94 -6.98 -12.42 -6.43
CA THR A 94 -7.69 -11.79 -7.54
C THR A 94 -7.76 -10.26 -7.43
N THR A 95 -7.42 -9.66 -6.28
CA THR A 95 -7.45 -8.21 -6.10
C THR A 95 -6.22 -7.56 -6.78
N PRO A 96 -6.40 -6.74 -7.84
CA PRO A 96 -5.29 -6.05 -8.49
C PRO A 96 -4.51 -5.21 -7.49
N THR A 97 -3.20 -5.44 -7.41
CA THR A 97 -2.33 -4.81 -6.41
C THR A 97 -1.07 -4.28 -7.06
N TYR A 98 -0.81 -2.98 -6.89
CA TYR A 98 0.32 -2.27 -7.46
C TYR A 98 1.27 -1.80 -6.37
N VAL A 99 2.57 -2.04 -6.57
CA VAL A 99 3.64 -1.63 -5.66
C VAL A 99 4.52 -0.62 -6.38
N PHE A 100 4.71 0.55 -5.77
CA PHE A 100 5.56 1.62 -6.30
C PHE A 100 6.75 1.83 -5.38
N PRO A 101 7.87 1.09 -5.57
CA PRO A 101 9.03 1.18 -4.70
C PRO A 101 9.58 2.62 -4.69
N ALA A 102 9.92 3.11 -3.50
CA ALA A 102 10.63 4.37 -3.36
C ALA A 102 11.60 4.30 -2.18
N MET A 103 12.88 4.44 -2.47
CA MET A 103 13.96 4.35 -1.50
C MET A 103 15.23 4.98 -2.07
N ASN A 104 16.23 5.23 -1.23
CA ASN A 104 17.53 5.68 -1.69
C ASN A 104 18.16 4.67 -2.69
N THR A 105 18.97 5.15 -3.62
CA THR A 105 19.64 4.32 -4.65
C THR A 105 20.35 3.11 -4.08
N LEU A 106 21.15 3.28 -3.03
CA LEU A 106 21.90 2.17 -2.43
C LEU A 106 20.98 1.16 -1.73
N MET A 107 19.82 1.60 -1.24
CA MET A 107 18.80 0.70 -0.72
C MET A 107 18.12 -0.07 -1.85
N TYR A 108 17.89 0.57 -3.00
CA TYR A 108 17.27 -0.08 -4.15
C TYR A 108 18.19 -1.13 -4.79
N GLU A 109 19.47 -0.80 -4.92
CA GLU A 109 20.52 -1.69 -5.45
C GLU A 109 20.92 -2.81 -4.47
N HIS A 110 20.45 -2.76 -3.23
CA HIS A 110 20.76 -3.76 -2.23
C HIS A 110 20.26 -5.15 -2.66
N PRO A 111 21.07 -6.24 -2.55
CA PRO A 111 20.67 -7.57 -3.02
C PRO A 111 19.35 -8.08 -2.42
N LEU A 112 19.10 -7.79 -1.15
CA LEU A 112 17.82 -8.14 -0.51
C LEU A 112 16.62 -7.43 -1.15
N THR A 113 16.77 -6.19 -1.62
CA THR A 113 15.70 -5.49 -2.32
C THR A 113 15.34 -6.22 -3.60
N THR A 114 16.33 -6.67 -4.38
CA THR A 114 16.11 -7.51 -5.57
C THR A 114 15.33 -8.78 -5.23
N GLU A 115 15.70 -9.51 -4.18
CA GLU A 115 14.97 -10.71 -3.77
C GLU A 115 13.55 -10.41 -3.28
N HIS A 116 13.36 -9.33 -2.52
CA HIS A 116 12.02 -8.95 -2.09
C HIS A 116 11.13 -8.55 -3.26
N LEU A 117 11.65 -7.81 -4.25
CA LEU A 117 10.93 -7.48 -5.48
C LEU A 117 10.55 -8.74 -6.27
N ARG A 118 11.46 -9.72 -6.34
CA ARG A 118 11.21 -11.02 -6.97
C ARG A 118 10.06 -11.74 -6.27
N ILE A 119 10.06 -11.82 -4.94
CA ILE A 119 8.97 -12.46 -4.19
C ILE A 119 7.64 -11.73 -4.44
N VAL A 120 7.64 -10.40 -4.37
CA VAL A 120 6.44 -9.59 -4.59
C VAL A 120 5.88 -9.75 -6.01
N ARG A 121 6.73 -9.84 -7.02
CA ARG A 121 6.30 -10.02 -8.41
C ARG A 121 5.92 -11.46 -8.74
N ASP A 122 6.75 -12.41 -8.35
CA ASP A 122 6.68 -13.77 -8.89
C ASP A 122 5.89 -14.72 -7.98
N VAL A 123 5.85 -14.44 -6.68
CA VAL A 123 5.12 -15.27 -5.69
C VAL A 123 3.79 -14.63 -5.32
N LEU A 124 3.78 -13.33 -5.05
CA LEU A 124 2.53 -12.61 -4.72
C LEU A 124 1.75 -12.16 -5.96
N HIS A 125 2.38 -12.15 -7.13
CA HIS A 125 1.79 -11.68 -8.39
C HIS A 125 1.32 -10.22 -8.35
N TYR A 126 2.01 -9.38 -7.56
CA TYR A 126 1.73 -7.95 -7.51
C TYR A 126 2.49 -7.21 -8.62
N GLU A 127 1.86 -6.18 -9.17
CA GLU A 127 2.43 -5.37 -10.24
C GLU A 127 3.40 -4.34 -9.65
N VAL A 128 4.71 -4.59 -9.81
CA VAL A 128 5.75 -3.64 -9.39
C VAL A 128 5.99 -2.62 -10.50
N VAL A 129 5.81 -1.33 -10.20
CA VAL A 129 5.99 -0.22 -11.15
C VAL A 129 7.05 0.75 -10.63
N GLY A 130 8.03 1.06 -11.48
CA GLY A 130 9.20 1.85 -11.09
C GLY A 130 10.23 1.02 -10.29
N PRO A 131 11.11 1.67 -9.50
CA PRO A 131 11.25 3.13 -9.35
C PRO A 131 11.75 3.80 -10.63
N ILE A 132 11.71 5.13 -10.65
CA ILE A 132 12.29 5.97 -11.70
C ILE A 132 13.63 6.57 -11.25
N GLY A 133 14.48 6.90 -12.23
CA GLY A 133 15.69 7.67 -12.00
C GLY A 133 15.36 9.15 -11.82
N LYS A 134 16.01 9.83 -10.86
CA LYS A 134 16.00 11.29 -10.76
C LYS A 134 17.43 11.81 -10.62
N ASN A 135 17.67 13.01 -11.14
CA ASN A 135 18.92 13.73 -10.91
C ASN A 135 19.03 14.03 -9.41
N LEU A 136 20.10 13.53 -8.79
CA LEU A 136 20.45 13.85 -7.42
C LEU A 136 21.10 15.23 -7.37
N ALA A 137 21.06 15.86 -6.20
CA ALA A 137 21.70 17.17 -5.99
C ALA A 137 23.23 17.17 -6.24
N CYS A 138 23.87 15.99 -6.29
CA CYS A 138 25.29 15.82 -6.61
C CYS A 138 25.60 15.73 -8.12
N GLY A 139 24.58 15.67 -9.00
CA GLY A 139 24.75 15.52 -10.45
C GLY A 139 24.66 14.08 -10.97
N ASP A 140 24.64 13.08 -10.09
CA ASP A 140 24.44 11.69 -10.46
C ASP A 140 22.95 11.36 -10.70
N ILE A 141 22.66 10.41 -11.60
CA ILE A 141 21.31 9.86 -11.77
C ILE A 141 21.13 8.72 -10.77
N GLY A 142 20.33 8.95 -9.73
CA GLY A 142 19.98 7.93 -8.75
C GLY A 142 18.67 7.24 -9.10
N LEU A 143 18.69 5.91 -9.21
CA LEU A 143 17.48 5.09 -9.35
C LEU A 143 16.86 4.87 -7.96
N GLY A 144 15.57 5.15 -7.77
CA GLY A 144 14.93 4.93 -6.46
C GLY A 144 13.78 5.88 -6.13
N ALA A 145 13.52 6.88 -6.98
CA ALA A 145 12.35 7.72 -6.82
C ALA A 145 11.08 6.96 -7.18
N MET A 146 9.97 7.24 -6.47
CA MET A 146 8.66 6.70 -6.83
C MET A 146 8.28 7.17 -8.24
N THR A 147 7.56 6.32 -8.98
CA THR A 147 6.82 6.72 -10.18
C THR A 147 6.02 7.99 -9.93
N GLU A 148 5.97 8.89 -10.91
CA GLU A 148 5.24 10.15 -10.78
C GLU A 148 3.76 9.90 -10.48
N TRP A 149 3.20 10.65 -9.54
CA TRP A 149 1.84 10.41 -9.04
C TRP A 149 0.78 10.49 -10.14
N LYS A 150 0.97 11.33 -11.15
CA LYS A 150 0.09 11.43 -12.32
C LYS A 150 0.05 10.12 -13.11
N ASP A 151 1.19 9.45 -13.24
CA ASP A 151 1.28 8.17 -13.92
C ASP A 151 0.63 7.05 -13.12
N ILE A 152 0.75 7.08 -11.78
CA ILE A 152 0.03 6.17 -10.88
C ILE A 152 -1.48 6.31 -11.07
N VAL A 153 -2.00 7.54 -11.06
CA VAL A 153 -3.43 7.81 -11.32
C VAL A 153 -3.85 7.29 -12.69
N ASN A 154 -3.04 7.57 -13.72
CA ASN A 154 -3.32 7.13 -15.09
C ASN A 154 -3.38 5.59 -15.24
N ILE A 155 -2.61 4.83 -14.46
CA ILE A 155 -2.71 3.37 -14.40
C ILE A 155 -4.11 2.95 -13.96
N VAL A 156 -4.62 3.54 -12.88
CA VAL A 156 -5.95 3.23 -12.34
C VAL A 156 -7.06 3.64 -13.32
N VAL A 157 -6.98 4.86 -13.84
CA VAL A 157 -7.94 5.40 -14.81
C VAL A 157 -8.06 4.48 -16.02
N ARG A 158 -6.93 4.04 -16.59
CA ARG A 158 -6.94 3.10 -17.74
C ARG A 158 -7.46 1.72 -17.35
N ARG A 159 -7.04 1.18 -16.20
CA ARG A 159 -7.43 -0.16 -15.73
C ARG A 159 -8.94 -0.30 -15.56
N PHE A 160 -9.60 0.76 -15.09
CA PHE A 160 -11.02 0.80 -14.78
C PHE A 160 -11.84 1.62 -15.79
N MET A 161 -11.24 2.06 -16.90
CA MET A 161 -11.89 2.87 -17.95
C MET A 161 -12.65 4.08 -17.37
N LEU A 162 -12.05 4.77 -16.40
CA LEU A 162 -12.66 5.93 -15.77
C LEU A 162 -12.66 7.10 -16.76
N ILE A 163 -13.79 7.80 -16.87
CA ILE A 163 -13.97 8.96 -17.73
C ILE A 163 -13.85 10.21 -16.84
N GLU A 164 -13.03 11.19 -17.23
CA GLU A 164 -13.04 12.51 -16.61
C GLU A 164 -14.44 13.13 -16.80
N LYS A 165 -15.09 13.50 -15.70
CA LYS A 165 -16.34 14.27 -15.71
C LYS A 165 -16.06 15.75 -15.82
#